data_AF-A2BFG4-F1
#
_entry.id   AF-A2BFG4-F1
#
_cell.length_a   1.000
_cell.length_b   1.000
_cell.length_c   1.000
_cell.angle_alpha   90.00
_cell.angle_beta   90.00
_cell.angle_gamma   90.00
#
_symmetry.space_group_name_H-M   'P 1'
#
loop_
_entity.id
_entity.type
_entity.pdbx_description
1 polymer ?
#
loop_
_entity_poly.entity_id
_entity_poly.type
_entity_poly.pdbx_seq_one_letter_code
_entity_poly.pdbx_strand_id
1 'polypeptide(L)' 'MDLVTYDDVQVNFTRDEWALLDPSQKSLYKGVMLETYRNLTAIGYIWEEHTIEDHFQTSRSHGSNKKTH' A
#
# COMPACT_ATOMS: atom_id res chain seq x y z
N MET A 1 -1.17 0.74 22.29
CA MET A 1 -1.84 0.78 20.98
C MET A 1 -1.92 -0.65 20.53
N ASP A 2 -3.12 -1.17 20.35
CA ASP A 2 -3.31 -2.51 19.81
C ASP A 2 -3.04 -2.49 18.30
N LEU A 3 -2.47 -3.56 17.76
CA LEU A 3 -2.11 -3.63 16.33
C LEU A 3 -3.33 -4.10 15.54
N VAL A 4 -3.87 -3.24 14.68
CA VAL A 4 -4.93 -3.63 13.74
C VAL A 4 -4.30 -4.43 12.62
N THR A 5 -4.75 -5.67 12.44
CA THR A 5 -4.28 -6.56 11.38
C THR A 5 -5.21 -6.53 10.18
N TYR A 6 -4.76 -7.11 9.06
CA TYR A 6 -5.62 -7.27 7.87
C TYR A 6 -6.88 -8.09 8.18
N ASP A 7 -6.79 -9.05 9.10
CA ASP A 7 -7.91 -9.90 9.47
C ASP A 7 -9.04 -9.12 10.14
N ASP A 8 -8.68 -8.10 10.94
CA ASP A 8 -9.64 -7.25 11.64
C ASP A 8 -10.48 -6.36 10.71
N VAL A 9 -10.03 -6.16 9.47
CA VAL A 9 -10.66 -5.24 8.52
C VAL A 9 -11.21 -5.91 7.26
N GLN A 10 -10.90 -7.19 7.02
CA GLN A 10 -11.38 -7.90 5.84
C GLN A 10 -12.79 -8.46 6.04
N VAL A 11 -13.62 -8.35 5.01
CA VAL A 11 -14.93 -9.01 4.95
C VAL A 11 -14.98 -9.81 3.66
N ASN A 12 -14.97 -11.14 3.77
CA ASN A 12 -15.03 -12.03 2.62
C ASN A 12 -16.40 -12.67 2.52
N PHE A 13 -16.99 -12.63 1.32
CA PHE A 13 -18.22 -13.32 1.00
C PHE A 13 -17.94 -14.42 -0.02
N THR A 14 -18.51 -15.61 0.20
CA THR A 14 -18.63 -16.61 -0.86
C THR A 14 -19.60 -16.12 -1.95
N ARG A 15 -19.63 -16.80 -3.09
CA ARG A 15 -20.52 -16.42 -4.20
C ARG A 15 -22.00 -16.49 -3.81
N ASP A 16 -22.38 -17.49 -3.02
CA ASP A 16 -23.76 -17.68 -2.56
C ASP A 16 -24.14 -16.63 -1.50
N GLU A 17 -23.25 -16.34 -0.54
CA GLU A 17 -23.47 -15.24 0.42
C GLU A 17 -23.57 -13.88 -0.28
N TRP A 18 -22.68 -13.63 -1.26
CA TRP A 18 -22.73 -12.43 -2.07
C TRP A 18 -24.06 -12.28 -2.81
N ALA A 19 -24.63 -13.38 -3.33
CA ALA A 19 -25.92 -13.33 -4.01
C ALA A 19 -27.03 -12.84 -3.09
N LEU A 20 -26.99 -13.24 -1.81
CA LEU A 20 -27.99 -12.92 -0.79
C LEU A 20 -27.88 -11.51 -0.20
N LEU A 21 -26.77 -10.79 -0.41
CA LEU A 21 -26.59 -9.44 0.12
C LEU A 21 -27.59 -8.44 -0.47
N ASP A 22 -28.02 -7.51 0.38
CA ASP A 22 -28.82 -6.37 -0.04
C ASP A 22 -28.04 -5.46 -1.02
N PRO A 23 -28.73 -4.74 -1.91
CA PRO A 23 -28.08 -3.78 -2.81
C PRO A 23 -27.21 -2.75 -2.07
N SER A 24 -27.63 -2.30 -0.88
CA SER A 24 -26.87 -1.37 -0.04
C SER A 24 -25.56 -1.98 0.46
N GLN A 25 -25.57 -3.23 0.89
CA GLN A 25 -24.38 -3.95 1.35
C GLN A 25 -23.39 -4.19 0.21
N LYS A 26 -23.89 -4.59 -0.98
CA LYS A 26 -23.07 -4.72 -2.19
C LYS A 26 -22.43 -3.40 -2.60
N SER A 27 -23.18 -2.29 -2.47
CA SER A 27 -22.68 -0.94 -2.74
C SER A 27 -21.57 -0.55 -1.76
N LEU A 28 -21.79 -0.78 -0.46
CA LEU A 28 -20.81 -0.50 0.58
C LEU A 28 -19.51 -1.28 0.36
N TYR A 29 -19.61 -2.59 0.10
CA TYR A 29 -18.44 -3.44 -0.18
C TYR A 29 -17.63 -2.91 -1.37
N LYS A 30 -18.29 -2.55 -2.47
CA LYS A 30 -17.62 -1.95 -3.63
C LYS A 30 -16.93 -0.63 -3.30
N GLY A 31 -17.57 0.21 -2.47
CA GLY A 31 -16.99 1.47 -1.99
C GLY A 31 -15.72 1.25 -1.19
N VAL A 32 -15.77 0.36 -0.19
CA VAL A 32 -14.62 0.00 0.65
C VAL A 32 -13.49 -0.58 -0.20
N MET A 33 -13.77 -1.56 -1.06
CA MET A 33 -12.74 -2.17 -1.92
C MET A 33 -12.10 -1.17 -2.90
N LEU A 34 -12.87 -0.22 -3.42
CA LEU A 34 -12.34 0.84 -4.28
C LEU A 34 -11.38 1.75 -3.50
N GLU A 35 -11.74 2.13 -2.28
CA GLU A 35 -10.87 2.93 -1.41
C GLU A 35 -9.59 2.15 -1.04
N THR A 36 -9.71 0.87 -0.69
CA THR A 36 -8.55 0.00 -0.45
C THR A 36 -7.61 -0.05 -1.66
N TYR A 37 -8.14 -0.22 -2.88
CA TYR A 37 -7.33 -0.23 -4.10
C TYR A 37 -6.60 1.10 -4.33
N ARG A 38 -7.28 2.23 -4.10
CA ARG A 38 -6.66 3.56 -4.19
C ARG A 38 -5.54 3.74 -3.16
N ASN A 39 -5.76 3.31 -1.91
CA ASN A 39 -4.77 3.40 -0.85
C ASN A 39 -3.54 2.54 -1.17
N LEU A 40 -3.73 1.30 -1.63
CA LEU A 40 -2.62 0.43 -2.05
C LEU A 40 -1.85 1.01 -3.23
N THR A 41 -2.55 1.59 -4.21
CA THR A 41 -1.93 2.28 -5.35
C THR A 41 -1.10 3.47 -4.88
N ALA A 42 -1.63 4.29 -3.96
CA ALA A 42 -0.92 5.43 -3.40
C ALA A 42 0.33 5.01 -2.61
N ILE A 43 0.23 3.96 -1.79
CA ILE A 43 1.38 3.37 -1.08
C ILE A 43 2.43 2.89 -2.08
N GLY A 44 2.02 2.21 -3.15
CA GLY A 44 2.91 1.78 -4.23
C GLY A 44 3.70 2.94 -4.85
N TYR A 45 3.03 4.06 -5.15
CA TYR A 45 3.70 5.26 -5.67
C TYR A 45 4.65 5.89 -4.65
N ILE A 46 4.25 5.96 -3.38
CA ILE A 46 5.11 6.49 -2.30
C ILE A 46 6.38 5.62 -2.17
N TRP A 47 6.24 4.30 -2.25
CA TRP A 47 7.38 3.39 -2.20
C TRP A 47 8.29 3.55 -3.42
N GLU A 48 7.72 3.74 -4.62
CA GLU A 48 8.49 3.97 -5.84
C GLU A 48 9.26 5.30 -5.80
N GLU A 49 8.62 6.38 -5.32
CA GLU A 49 9.24 7.70 -5.12
C GLU A 49 10.40 7.65 -4.12
N HIS A 50 10.21 6.98 -2.97
CA HIS A 50 11.27 6.82 -1.97
C HIS A 50 12.41 5.91 -2.45
N THR A 51 12.15 4.90 -3.28
CA THR A 51 13.24 4.10 -3.88
C THR A 51 14.11 4.90 -4.84
N ILE A 52 13.57 5.93 -5.50
CA ILE A 52 14.37 6.81 -6.38
C ILE A 52 15.35 7.64 -5.55
N GLU A 53 14.96 8.11 -4.37
CA GLU A 53 15.78 8.99 -3.53
C GLU A 53 16.94 8.27 -2.83
N ASP A 54 16.76 7.01 -2.42
CA ASP A 54 17.82 6.18 -1.80
C ASP A 54 18.96 5.80 -2.77
N HIS A 55 18.68 5.73 -4.08
CA HIS A 55 19.70 5.44 -5.08
C HIS A 55 20.64 6.62 -5.38
N PHE A 56 20.23 7.87 -5.10
CA PHE A 56 21.11 9.04 -5.29
C PHE A 56 22.07 9.29 -4.11
N GLN A 57 21.74 8.81 -2.90
CA GLN A 57 22.61 9.02 -1.72
C GLN A 57 23.76 8.01 -1.63
N THR A 58 23.59 6.78 -2.11
CA THR A 58 24.66 5.75 -2.15
C THR A 58 25.81 6.09 -3.12
N SER A 59 25.55 7.00 -4.06
CA SER A 59 26.54 7.52 -5.01
C SER A 59 27.45 8.62 -4.44
N ARG A 60 26.98 9.36 -3.42
CA ARG A 60 27.74 10.48 -2.81
C ARG A 60 28.68 10.06 -1.69
N SER A 61 28.51 8.88 -1.11
CA SER A 61 29.33 8.38 0.01
C SER A 61 30.63 7.69 -0.42
N HIS A 62 30.83 7.40 -1.72
CA HIS A 62 32.05 6.78 -2.23
C HIS A 62 33.12 7.75 -2.78
N GLY A 63 32.87 9.06 -2.71
CA GLY A 63 33.76 10.10 -3.24
C GLY A 63 34.71 10.74 -2.22
N SER A 64 35.11 10.03 -1.15
CA SER A 64 36.10 10.55 -0.20
C SER A 64 37.31 9.64 -0.19
N ASN A 65 38.28 9.90 -1.08
CA ASN A 65 39.71 9.65 -0.88
C ASN A 65 40.49 9.97 -2.16
N LYS A 66 41.18 11.12 -2.16
CA LYS A 66 42.49 11.26 -2.81
C LYS A 66 43.23 12.41 -2.12
N LYS A 67 43.97 12.06 -1.07
CA LYS A 67 45.16 12.80 -0.66
C LYS A 67 46.15 12.68 -1.82
N THR A 68 46.59 13.81 -2.36
CA THR A 68 47.77 13.86 -3.22
C THR A 68 48.73 14.87 -2.61
N HIS A 69 49.94 14.39 -2.35
CA HIS A 69 51.10 15.14 -1.86
C HIS A 69 51.58 16.19 -2.85
#